data_AF-A0A920U0S9-F1
#
_entry.id   AF-A0A920U0S9-F1
#
_cell.length_a   1.000
_cell.length_b   1.000
_cell.length_c   1.000
_cell.angle_alpha   90.00
_cell.angle_beta   90.00
_cell.angle_gamma   90.00
#
_symmetry.space_group_name_H-M   'P 1'
#
loop_
_entity.id
_entity.type
_entity.pdbx_description
1 polymer ?
#
loop_
_entity_poly.entity_id
_entity_poly.type
_entity_poly.pdbx_seq_one_letter_code
_entity_poly.pdbx_strand_id
1 'polypeptide(L)'
;MRNLDGVVVSSPYNTYYLSGFKGIAHKSDEPRPYSVVFSRHQPDHPVLLVADYYVGSLINQPTWIEDIRSFPGELCSHSTFPPQDDDLERFLPKGIDGVPWGESLRSHYSDNIAQSCREAMTDLDLASGRVAFDDLRFGQQLGMGKGSKC
;
A
#
# COMPACT_ATOMS: atom_id res chain seq x y z
N MET A 1 -12.80 -21.43 12.13
CA MET A 1 -11.83 -20.38 11.70
C MET A 1 -11.72 -20.42 10.17
N ARG A 2 -11.58 -19.26 9.50
CA ARG A 2 -11.68 -19.15 8.02
C ARG A 2 -10.44 -19.62 7.22
N ASN A 3 -9.42 -20.19 7.88
CA ASN A 3 -8.24 -20.80 7.24
C ASN A 3 -7.56 -19.91 6.17
N LEU A 4 -7.45 -18.60 6.45
CA LEU A 4 -6.78 -17.59 5.61
C LEU A 4 -5.35 -17.38 6.08
N ASP A 5 -4.41 -17.14 5.19
CA ASP A 5 -3.01 -16.90 5.54
C ASP A 5 -2.71 -15.40 5.69
N GLY A 6 -3.47 -14.56 5.00
CA GLY A 6 -3.40 -13.10 5.12
C GLY A 6 -4.66 -12.39 4.64
N VAL A 7 -4.69 -11.07 4.81
CA VAL A 7 -5.74 -10.20 4.28
C VAL A 7 -5.13 -8.95 3.65
N VAL A 8 -5.71 -8.54 2.53
CA VAL A 8 -5.43 -7.27 1.86
C VAL A 8 -6.67 -6.39 2.01
N VAL A 9 -6.47 -5.22 2.58
CA VAL A 9 -7.54 -4.32 2.99
C VAL A 9 -7.38 -3.00 2.27
N SER A 10 -8.36 -2.59 1.48
CA SER A 10 -8.33 -1.31 0.74
C SER A 10 -9.58 -0.46 0.97
N SER A 11 -10.60 -0.98 1.66
CA SER A 11 -11.77 -0.15 1.99
C SER A 11 -11.41 0.92 3.04
N PRO A 12 -11.95 2.16 2.92
CA PRO A 12 -11.51 3.28 3.76
C PRO A 12 -11.64 3.04 5.26
N TYR A 13 -12.75 2.42 5.70
CA TYR A 13 -13.01 2.21 7.13
C TYR A 13 -12.14 1.10 7.71
N ASN A 14 -11.90 0.02 6.98
CA ASN A 14 -11.05 -1.06 7.46
C ASN A 14 -9.58 -0.63 7.46
N THR A 15 -9.13 0.10 6.43
CA THR A 15 -7.79 0.70 6.39
C THR A 15 -7.58 1.62 7.59
N TYR A 16 -8.52 2.54 7.85
CA TYR A 16 -8.45 3.42 9.02
C TYR A 16 -8.44 2.63 10.33
N TYR A 17 -9.32 1.62 10.46
CA TYR A 17 -9.37 0.78 11.65
C TYR A 17 -8.04 0.06 11.93
N LEU A 18 -7.38 -0.45 10.88
CA LEU A 18 -6.17 -1.26 11.01
C LEU A 18 -4.87 -0.45 11.06
N SER A 19 -4.85 0.78 10.56
CA SER A 19 -3.61 1.57 10.45
C SER A 19 -3.69 2.95 11.09
N GLY A 20 -4.89 3.45 11.42
CA GLY A 20 -5.11 4.85 11.80
C GLY A 20 -4.99 5.83 10.63
N PHE A 21 -4.60 5.37 9.44
CA PHE A 21 -4.46 6.22 8.26
C PHE A 21 -5.82 6.72 7.76
N LYS A 22 -5.92 8.03 7.55
CA LYS A 22 -7.12 8.68 7.03
C LYS A 22 -6.86 9.23 5.62
N GLY A 23 -7.40 8.56 4.61
CA GLY A 23 -7.43 9.08 3.25
C GLY A 23 -8.30 10.33 3.16
N ILE A 24 -7.67 11.48 2.96
CA ILE A 24 -8.32 12.79 2.77
C ILE A 24 -8.24 13.15 1.28
N ALA A 25 -9.40 13.41 0.64
CA ALA A 25 -9.53 13.81 -0.76
C ALA A 25 -9.51 12.71 -1.85
N HIS A 26 -10.06 11.53 -1.57
CA HIS A 26 -10.36 10.54 -2.62
C HIS A 26 -11.64 10.94 -3.39
N LYS A 27 -11.56 11.03 -4.73
CA LYS A 27 -12.74 11.19 -5.59
C LYS A 27 -13.40 9.84 -5.80
N SER A 28 -14.70 9.74 -5.56
CA SER A 28 -15.43 8.46 -5.45
C SER A 28 -15.26 7.48 -6.63
N ASP A 29 -14.88 7.97 -7.81
CA ASP A 29 -14.71 7.25 -9.08
C ASP A 29 -13.31 6.65 -9.29
N GLU A 30 -12.28 7.08 -8.56
CA GLU A 30 -10.91 6.56 -8.70
C GLU A 30 -10.70 5.27 -7.85
N PRO A 31 -9.82 4.34 -8.26
CA PRO A 31 -9.37 3.23 -7.40
C PRO A 31 -8.82 3.77 -6.08
N ARG A 32 -8.97 3.00 -4.99
CA ARG A 32 -8.45 3.45 -3.69
C ARG A 32 -6.91 3.44 -3.73
N PRO A 33 -6.26 4.58 -3.50
CA PRO A 33 -4.81 4.76 -3.64
C PRO A 33 -4.06 4.34 -2.37
N TYR A 34 -4.55 3.31 -1.69
CA TYR A 34 -3.95 2.77 -0.47
C TYR A 34 -4.48 1.38 -0.16
N SER A 35 -3.67 0.61 0.56
CA SER A 35 -4.06 -0.69 1.10
C SER A 35 -3.20 -1.07 2.29
N VAL A 36 -3.71 -1.92 3.18
CA VAL A 36 -2.93 -2.57 4.23
C VAL A 36 -2.87 -4.07 3.97
N VAL A 37 -1.68 -4.64 4.08
CA VAL A 37 -1.45 -6.08 3.95
C VAL A 37 -1.12 -6.63 5.34
N PHE A 38 -1.89 -7.62 5.79
CA PHE A 38 -1.63 -8.37 7.01
C PHE A 38 -1.36 -9.83 6.69
N SER A 39 -0.34 -10.39 7.33
CA SER A 39 -0.03 -11.82 7.29
C SER A 39 -0.18 -12.44 8.66
N ARG A 40 -0.76 -13.64 8.73
CA ARG A 40 -0.75 -14.44 9.96
C ARG A 40 0.64 -14.96 10.28
N HIS A 41 1.51 -15.12 9.27
CA HIS A 41 2.88 -15.58 9.46
C HIS A 41 3.74 -14.52 10.17
N GLN A 42 3.40 -13.24 9.98
CA GLN A 42 4.12 -12.08 10.52
C GLN A 42 3.13 -11.01 11.02
N PRO A 43 2.38 -11.26 12.11
CA PRO A 43 1.26 -10.40 12.52
C PRO A 43 1.69 -9.01 13.04
N ASP A 44 2.92 -8.89 13.54
CA ASP A 44 3.47 -7.64 14.07
C ASP A 44 4.15 -6.78 12.98
N HIS A 45 4.17 -7.26 11.73
CA HIS A 45 4.81 -6.58 10.60
C HIS A 45 3.82 -6.35 9.45
N PRO A 46 2.68 -5.65 9.66
CA PRO A 46 1.84 -5.27 8.54
C PRO A 46 2.56 -4.27 7.62
N VAL A 47 2.09 -4.19 6.38
CA VAL A 47 2.62 -3.24 5.40
C VAL A 47 1.52 -2.29 4.97
N LEU A 48 1.77 -0.98 5.06
CA LEU A 48 0.87 0.07 4.58
C LEU A 48 1.35 0.57 3.22
N LEU A 49 0.50 0.42 2.21
CA LEU A 49 0.73 0.94 0.86
C LEU A 49 -0.07 2.24 0.71
N VAL A 50 0.59 3.31 0.26
CA VAL A 50 -0.06 4.61 0.01
C VAL A 50 0.49 5.25 -1.25
N ALA A 51 -0.34 6.00 -1.97
CA ALA A 51 0.20 6.87 -3.03
C ALA A 51 1.15 7.91 -2.43
N ASP A 52 2.18 8.26 -3.20
CA ASP A 52 3.20 9.27 -2.90
C ASP A 52 2.67 10.57 -2.27
N TYR A 53 1.56 11.11 -2.79
CA TYR A 53 0.95 12.34 -2.30
C TYR A 53 0.33 12.23 -0.89
N TYR A 54 0.18 11.02 -0.33
CA TYR A 54 -0.22 10.80 1.06
C TYR A 54 0.95 10.68 2.03
N VAL A 55 2.20 10.55 1.57
CA VAL A 55 3.36 10.42 2.47
C VAL A 55 3.47 11.61 3.44
N GLY A 56 3.17 12.82 2.95
CA GLY A 56 3.12 14.02 3.77
C GLY A 56 2.07 13.99 4.90
N SER A 57 0.95 13.29 4.71
CA SER A 57 -0.09 13.22 5.74
C SER A 57 0.29 12.30 6.89
N LEU A 58 1.08 11.25 6.62
CA LEU A 58 1.54 10.28 7.62
C LEU A 58 2.48 10.90 8.68
N ILE A 59 3.21 11.97 8.34
CA ILE A 59 4.00 12.70 9.35
C ILE A 59 3.09 13.40 10.38
N ASN A 60 1.98 13.98 9.92
CA ASN A 60 1.06 14.71 10.80
C ASN A 60 0.02 13.80 11.47
N GLN A 61 -0.19 12.60 10.91
CA GLN A 61 -1.11 11.57 11.39
C GLN A 61 -0.35 10.25 11.46
N PRO A 62 0.49 10.07 12.50
CA PRO A 62 1.35 8.90 12.60
C PRO A 62 0.52 7.61 12.67
N THR A 63 0.98 6.61 11.94
CA THR A 63 0.51 5.23 12.02
C THR A 63 1.41 4.42 12.93
N TRP A 64 0.90 3.32 13.48
CA TRP A 64 1.70 2.35 14.23
C TRP A 64 2.46 1.39 13.30
N ILE A 65 2.13 1.36 12.02
CA ILE A 65 2.76 0.51 11.02
C ILE A 65 4.14 1.05 10.67
N GLU A 66 5.17 0.23 10.84
CA GLU A 66 6.58 0.62 10.62
C GLU A 66 7.08 0.33 9.19
N ASP A 67 6.37 -0.50 8.40
CA ASP A 67 6.66 -0.69 6.98
C ASP A 67 5.62 0.06 6.12
N ILE A 68 6.04 1.20 5.57
CA ILE A 68 5.23 2.03 4.68
C ILE A 68 5.88 2.06 3.31
N ARG A 69 5.11 1.71 2.27
CA ARG A 69 5.57 1.69 0.89
C ARG A 69 4.74 2.64 0.05
N SER A 70 5.38 3.28 -0.92
CA SER A 70 4.73 4.20 -1.82
C SER A 70 4.82 3.81 -3.29
N PHE A 71 3.91 4.40 -4.05
CA PHE A 71 3.84 4.30 -5.50
C PHE A 71 3.31 5.62 -6.08
N PRO A 72 3.56 5.91 -7.37
CA PRO A 72 3.02 7.08 -8.04
C PRO A 72 1.50 7.11 -7.98
N GLY A 73 0.93 8.20 -7.46
CA GLY A 73 -0.51 8.43 -7.53
C GLY A 73 -0.99 8.75 -8.95
N GLU A 74 -2.26 8.42 -9.27
CA GLU A 74 -2.88 8.74 -10.57
C GLU A 74 -2.83 10.25 -10.91
N LEU A 75 -2.82 11.10 -9.88
CA LEU A 75 -2.66 12.55 -10.03
C LEU A 75 -1.30 12.92 -10.66
N CYS A 76 -0.27 12.13 -10.39
CA CYS A 76 1.10 12.33 -10.88
C CYS A 76 1.41 11.50 -12.13
N SER A 77 0.68 10.39 -12.37
CA SER A 77 0.75 9.64 -13.65
C SER A 77 0.32 10.47 -14.87
N HIS A 78 -0.37 11.60 -14.66
CA HIS A 78 -0.70 12.58 -15.69
C HIS A 78 0.33 13.72 -15.82
N SER A 79 1.42 13.70 -15.05
CA SER A 79 2.48 14.68 -15.23
C SER A 79 3.16 14.46 -16.60
N THR A 80 3.40 15.55 -17.31
CA THR A 80 3.91 15.58 -18.70
C THR A 80 5.38 15.13 -18.81
N PHE A 81 5.94 14.51 -17.76
CA PHE A 81 7.34 14.19 -17.63
C PHE A 81 7.54 12.65 -17.58
N PRO A 82 8.63 12.14 -18.17
CA PRO A 82 8.97 10.74 -18.00
C PRO A 82 9.26 10.45 -16.52
N PRO A 83 8.92 9.25 -16.02
CA PRO A 83 9.28 8.82 -14.65
C PRO A 83 10.78 8.98 -14.41
N GLN A 84 11.16 9.51 -13.26
CA GLN A 84 12.54 9.64 -12.81
C GLN A 84 12.76 8.90 -11.50
N ASP A 85 13.98 8.40 -11.30
CA ASP A 85 14.36 7.62 -10.11
C ASP A 85 14.19 8.44 -8.80
N ASP A 86 14.20 9.76 -8.88
CA ASP A 86 14.04 10.69 -7.76
C ASP A 86 12.63 11.29 -7.65
N ASP A 87 11.63 10.78 -8.41
CA ASP A 87 10.27 11.34 -8.39
C ASP A 87 9.64 11.29 -6.98
N LEU A 88 9.95 10.26 -6.19
CA LEU A 88 9.48 10.14 -4.80
C LEU A 88 9.93 11.35 -3.95
N GLU A 89 11.16 11.84 -4.13
CA GLU A 89 11.77 12.91 -3.30
C GLU A 89 10.97 14.21 -3.39
N ARG A 90 10.21 14.43 -4.48
CA ARG A 90 9.33 15.60 -4.64
C ARG A 90 8.14 15.59 -3.68
N PHE A 91 7.74 14.42 -3.21
CA PHE A 91 6.59 14.22 -2.32
C PHE A 91 7.01 14.01 -0.87
N LEU A 92 8.31 13.84 -0.62
CA LEU A 92 8.79 13.64 0.74
C LEU A 92 8.70 14.94 1.55
N PRO A 93 7.96 14.95 2.66
CA PRO A 93 7.90 16.10 3.55
C PRO A 93 9.24 16.32 4.28
N LYS A 94 9.47 17.55 4.74
CA LYS A 94 10.57 17.85 5.66
C LYS A 94 10.40 17.02 6.95
N GLY A 95 11.45 16.32 7.37
CA GLY A 95 11.45 15.46 8.56
C GLY A 95 11.30 13.96 8.28
N ILE A 96 11.24 13.56 7.01
CA ILE A 96 11.19 12.14 6.60
C ILE A 96 12.38 11.32 7.10
N ASP A 97 13.55 11.92 7.26
CA ASP A 97 14.74 11.22 7.76
C ASP A 97 14.69 10.93 9.26
N GLY A 98 13.72 11.53 9.98
CA GLY A 98 13.51 11.33 11.41
C GLY A 98 12.46 10.28 11.75
N VAL A 99 11.76 9.71 10.75
CA VAL A 99 10.73 8.69 10.98
C VAL A 99 11.26 7.28 10.69
N PRO A 100 10.90 6.26 11.50
CA PRO A 100 11.44 4.90 11.36
C PRO A 100 11.21 4.25 9.98
N TRP A 101 10.11 4.62 9.32
CA TRP A 101 9.69 4.04 8.04
C TRP A 101 10.25 4.76 6.82
N GLY A 102 11.00 5.86 6.99
CA GLY A 102 11.49 6.69 5.88
C GLY A 102 12.48 5.99 4.96
N GLU A 103 13.28 5.06 5.48
CA GLU A 103 14.18 4.23 4.67
C GLU A 103 13.41 3.17 3.88
N SER A 104 12.46 2.47 4.52
CA SER A 104 11.61 1.46 3.86
C SER A 104 10.85 2.06 2.68
N LEU A 105 10.33 3.27 2.85
CA LEU A 105 9.63 4.00 1.80
C LEU A 105 10.49 4.19 0.54
N ARG A 106 11.77 4.52 0.70
CA ARG A 106 12.71 4.72 -0.41
C ARG A 106 13.14 3.39 -1.04
N SER A 107 13.38 2.35 -0.23
CA SER A 107 13.83 1.05 -0.74
C SER A 107 12.73 0.27 -1.45
N HIS A 108 11.46 0.58 -1.19
CA HIS A 108 10.29 -0.11 -1.74
C HIS A 108 9.37 0.79 -2.59
N TYR A 109 9.92 1.87 -3.16
CA TYR A 109 9.17 2.66 -4.13
C TYR A 109 8.92 1.84 -5.40
N SER A 110 7.67 1.80 -5.86
CA SER A 110 7.22 0.90 -6.93
C SER A 110 6.38 1.64 -7.97
N ASP A 111 6.33 1.14 -9.20
CA ASP A 111 5.68 1.84 -10.32
C ASP A 111 4.16 2.00 -10.17
N ASN A 112 3.52 1.14 -9.38
CA ASN A 112 2.08 1.14 -9.16
C ASN A 112 1.68 0.33 -7.92
N ILE A 113 0.46 0.56 -7.45
CA ILE A 113 -0.11 -0.14 -6.29
C ILE A 113 -0.10 -1.67 -6.44
N ALA A 114 -0.24 -2.20 -7.67
CA ALA A 114 -0.32 -3.64 -7.87
C ALA A 114 1.03 -4.33 -7.71
N GLN A 115 2.10 -3.71 -8.19
CA GLN A 115 3.47 -4.14 -7.92
C GLN A 115 3.79 -4.02 -6.44
N SER A 116 3.56 -2.85 -5.82
CA SER A 116 3.77 -2.63 -4.39
C SER A 116 3.10 -3.69 -3.53
N CYS A 117 1.85 -4.03 -3.84
CA CYS A 117 1.08 -5.03 -3.10
C CYS A 117 1.64 -6.45 -3.29
N ARG A 118 2.08 -6.81 -4.50
CA ARG A 118 2.68 -8.12 -4.77
C ARG A 118 4.02 -8.31 -4.06
N GLU A 119 4.86 -7.27 -4.05
CA GLU A 119 6.12 -7.28 -3.32
C GLU A 119 5.85 -7.41 -1.81
N ALA A 120 4.94 -6.60 -1.25
CA ALA A 120 4.55 -6.71 0.16
C ALA A 120 4.00 -8.10 0.52
N MET A 121 3.15 -8.69 -0.33
CA MET A 121 2.67 -10.06 -0.12
C MET A 121 3.79 -11.10 -0.21
N THR A 122 4.81 -10.88 -1.04
CA THR A 122 5.96 -11.79 -1.14
C THR A 122 6.79 -11.73 0.13
N ASP A 123 7.11 -10.52 0.61
CA ASP A 123 7.89 -10.31 1.83
C ASP A 123 7.17 -10.85 3.08
N LEU A 124 5.83 -10.83 3.06
CA LEU A 124 4.98 -11.34 4.13
C LEU A 124 4.65 -12.84 4.03
N ASP A 125 5.28 -13.57 3.11
CA ASP A 125 5.06 -15.00 2.86
C ASP A 125 3.61 -15.36 2.47
N LEU A 126 2.97 -14.46 1.72
CA LEU A 126 1.59 -14.59 1.24
C LEU A 126 1.49 -14.92 -0.26
N ALA A 127 2.60 -14.96 -0.99
CA ALA A 127 2.61 -15.17 -2.44
C ALA A 127 1.91 -16.46 -2.90
N SER A 128 1.99 -17.53 -2.09
CA SER A 128 1.29 -18.81 -2.31
C SER A 128 0.16 -19.09 -1.31
N GLY A 129 -0.15 -18.12 -0.45
CA GLY A 129 -1.11 -18.28 0.64
C GLY A 129 -2.56 -18.00 0.22
N ARG A 130 -3.50 -18.35 1.10
CA ARG A 130 -4.92 -17.96 0.97
C ARG A 130 -5.13 -16.56 1.51
N VAL A 131 -5.09 -15.58 0.62
CA VAL A 131 -5.30 -14.17 0.93
C VAL A 131 -6.75 -13.77 0.67
N ALA A 132 -7.39 -13.13 1.64
CA ALA A 132 -8.70 -12.51 1.42
C ALA A 132 -8.56 -11.02 1.09
N PHE A 133 -9.49 -10.52 0.27
CA PHE A 133 -9.61 -9.10 -0.08
C PHE A 133 -10.93 -8.58 0.46
N ASP A 134 -10.91 -7.41 1.11
CA ASP A 134 -12.14 -6.76 1.56
C ASP A 134 -12.88 -6.05 0.42
N ASP A 135 -12.15 -5.53 -0.57
CA ASP A 135 -12.67 -5.12 -1.87
C ASP A 135 -12.25 -6.11 -2.97
N LEU A 136 -13.22 -6.88 -3.47
CA LEU A 136 -13.00 -7.88 -4.52
C LEU A 136 -12.56 -7.25 -5.86
N ARG A 137 -12.94 -5.99 -6.14
CA ARG A 137 -12.52 -5.29 -7.36
C ARG A 137 -11.02 -5.01 -7.31
N PHE A 138 -10.52 -4.66 -6.13
CA PHE A 138 -9.09 -4.49 -5.90
C PHE A 138 -8.34 -5.82 -6.10
N GLY A 139 -8.85 -6.93 -5.52
CA GLY A 139 -8.29 -8.26 -5.76
C GLY A 139 -8.27 -8.69 -7.23
N GLN A 140 -9.30 -8.31 -8.00
CA GLN A 140 -9.34 -8.52 -9.46
C GLN A 140 -8.31 -7.67 -10.20
N GLN A 141 -8.17 -6.38 -9.84
CA GLN A 141 -7.19 -5.46 -10.43
C GLN A 141 -5.74 -5.94 -10.23
N LEU A 142 -5.45 -6.58 -9.09
CA LEU A 142 -4.15 -7.18 -8.80
C LEU A 142 -3.85 -8.44 -9.62
N GLY A 143 -4.83 -8.95 -10.38
CA GLY A 143 -4.72 -10.20 -11.14
C GLY A 143 -4.88 -11.46 -10.29
N MET A 144 -5.33 -11.34 -9.03
CA MET A 144 -5.43 -12.45 -8.08
C MET A 144 -6.81 -13.13 -8.08
N GLY A 145 -7.74 -12.61 -8.89
CA GLY A 145 -9.09 -13.13 -9.06
C GLY A 145 -9.22 -14.23 -10.12
N LYS A 146 -8.33 -15.21 -10.19
CA LYS A 146 -8.60 -16.48 -10.90
C LYS A 146 -7.91 -17.64 -10.18
N GLY A 147 -8.69 -18.66 -9.84
CA GLY A 147 -8.15 -19.99 -9.61
C GLY A 147 -7.34 -20.39 -10.84
N SER A 148 -6.02 -20.45 -10.70
CA SER A 148 -5.14 -21.12 -11.65
C SER A 148 -5.54 -22.59 -11.66
N LYS A 149 -6.32 -22.99 -12.67
CA LYS A 149 -6.32 -24.37 -13.12
C LYS A 149 -5.08 -24.56 -13.98
N CYS A 150 -4.42 -25.69 -13.74
CA CYS A 150 -3.39 -26.31 -14.55
C CYS A 150 -3.68 -26.23 -16.06
#